data_AF-A0A9X4AH21-F1
#
_entry.id   AF-A0A9X4AH21-F1
#
_cell.length_a   1.000
_cell.length_b   1.000
_cell.length_c   1.000
_cell.angle_alpha   90.00
_cell.angle_beta   90.00
_cell.angle_gamma   90.00
#
_symmetry.space_group_name_H-M   'P 1'
#
loop_
_entity.id
_entity.type
_entity.pdbx_description
1 polymer ?
#
loop_
_entity_poly.entity_id
_entity_poly.type
_entity_poly.pdbx_seq_one_letter_code
_entity_poly.pdbx_strand_id
1 'polypeptide(L)' 'MESKKRSNRNIIQGIAYAIVVITLTMRIVLFVSGIAQNLAYSTLDAITWTGLAIGIILLLMSYLFPKQP' A
#
# COMPACT_ATOMS: atom_id res chain seq x y z
N MET A 1 -28.34 -6.85 -14.75
CA MET A 1 -27.15 -6.73 -13.87
C MET A 1 -26.25 -5.69 -14.49
N GLU A 2 -26.37 -4.43 -14.07
CA GLU A 2 -25.59 -3.34 -14.65
C GLU A 2 -24.11 -3.58 -14.37
N SER A 3 -23.32 -3.62 -15.45
CA SER A 3 -21.88 -3.74 -15.42
C SER A 3 -21.33 -2.50 -14.72
N LYS A 4 -21.06 -2.66 -13.42
CA LYS A 4 -20.44 -1.66 -12.55
C LYS A 4 -19.13 -1.19 -13.21
N LYS A 5 -19.19 -0.10 -13.99
CA LYS A 5 -18.06 0.51 -14.67
C LYS A 5 -17.05 0.85 -13.56
N ARG A 6 -16.04 -0.01 -13.36
CA ARG A 6 -15.03 0.18 -12.32
C ARG A 6 -14.31 1.48 -12.67
N SER A 7 -14.70 2.55 -11.98
CA SER A 7 -14.03 3.84 -12.10
C SER A 7 -12.55 3.64 -11.83
N ASN A 8 -11.69 4.17 -12.69
CA ASN A 8 -10.22 4.05 -12.57
C ASN A 8 -9.74 4.46 -11.16
N ARG A 9 -10.42 5.42 -10.54
CA ARG A 9 -10.19 5.82 -9.14
C ARG A 9 -10.33 4.64 -8.16
N ASN A 10 -11.36 3.81 -8.30
CA ASN A 10 -11.60 2.66 -7.43
C ASN A 10 -10.53 1.57 -7.59
N ILE A 11 -9.98 1.42 -8.80
CA ILE A 11 -8.88 0.49 -9.07
C ILE A 11 -7.59 0.99 -8.39
N ILE A 12 -7.26 2.27 -8.57
CA ILE A 12 -6.04 2.86 -7.98
C ILE A 12 -6.13 2.87 -6.45
N GLN A 13 -7.29 3.20 -5.86
CA GLN A 13 -7.50 3.09 -4.41
C GLN A 13 -7.36 1.65 -3.91
N GLY A 14 -7.85 0.67 -4.66
CA GLY A 14 -7.70 -0.74 -4.32
C GLY A 14 -6.23 -1.19 -4.35
N ILE A 15 -5.46 -0.75 -5.34
CA ILE A 15 -4.02 -1.04 -5.43
C ILE A 15 -3.25 -0.37 -4.28
N ALA A 16 -3.54 0.90 -4.00
CA ALA A 16 -2.92 1.63 -2.89
C ALA A 16 -3.21 0.95 -1.54
N TYR A 17 -4.46 0.53 -1.32
CA TYR A 17 -4.85 -0.23 -0.13
C TYR A 17 -4.11 -1.57 -0.04
N ALA A 18 -4.03 -2.32 -1.14
CA ALA A 18 -3.31 -3.59 -1.18
C ALA A 18 -1.82 -3.41 -0.81
N ILE A 19 -1.17 -2.37 -1.34
CA ILE A 19 0.23 -2.07 -1.02
C ILE A 19 0.41 -1.80 0.47
N VAL A 20 -0.43 -0.94 1.06
CA VAL A 20 -0.36 -0.63 2.50
C VAL A 20 -0.55 -1.89 3.36
N VAL A 21 -1.54 -2.73 3.01
CA VAL A 21 -1.82 -3.98 3.74
C VAL A 21 -0.66 -4.97 3.61
N ILE A 22 -0.08 -5.12 2.42
CA ILE A 22 1.08 -6.00 2.19
C ILE A 22 2.28 -5.50 3.00
N THR A 23 2.57 -4.20 2.99
CA THR A 23 3.67 -3.61 3.79
C THR A 23 3.48 -3.87 5.28
N LEU A 24 2.26 -3.68 5.82
CA LEU A 24 1.97 -3.96 7.23
C LEU A 24 2.11 -5.46 7.55
N THR A 25 1.57 -6.31 6.69
CA THR A 25 1.62 -7.77 6.86
C THR A 25 3.07 -8.25 6.84
N MET A 26 3.88 -7.75 5.91
CA MET A 26 5.30 -8.08 5.80
C MET A 26 6.06 -7.64 7.06
N ARG A 27 5.74 -6.47 7.62
CA ARG A 27 6.32 -6.00 8.89
C ARG A 27 5.97 -6.91 10.05
N ILE A 28 4.73 -7.37 10.14
CA ILE A 28 4.29 -8.33 11.17
C ILE A 28 5.01 -9.67 11.00
N VAL A 29 5.09 -10.19 9.78
CA VAL A 29 5.79 -11.46 9.49
C VAL A 29 7.28 -11.34 9.83
N LEU A 30 7.95 -10.26 9.45
CA LEU A 30 9.36 -10.03 9.78
C LEU A 30 9.58 -9.91 11.30
N PHE A 31 8.66 -9.27 12.01
CA PHE A 31 8.71 -9.15 13.46
C PHE A 31 8.51 -10.50 14.16
N VAL A 32 7.49 -11.27 13.76
CA VAL A 32 7.16 -12.58 14.35
C VAL A 32 8.20 -13.65 14.02
N SER A 33 8.75 -13.63 12.80
CA SER A 33 9.78 -14.58 12.37
C SER A 33 11.15 -14.32 13.00
N GLY A 34 11.32 -13.24 13.76
CA GLY A 34 12.62 -12.85 14.33
C GLY A 34 13.64 -12.38 13.28
N ILE A 35 13.32 -12.46 11.99
CA ILE A 35 14.16 -11.96 10.89
C ILE A 35 14.39 -10.46 11.06
N ALA A 36 13.41 -9.74 11.62
CA ALA A 36 13.56 -8.33 11.96
C ALA A 36 14.68 -8.04 12.97
N GLN A 37 15.10 -9.02 13.78
CA GLN A 37 16.21 -8.87 14.73
C GLN A 37 17.57 -9.00 14.03
N ASN A 38 17.62 -9.73 12.90
CA ASN A 38 18.82 -9.89 12.08
C ASN A 38 18.95 -8.80 11.01
N LEU A 39 17.86 -8.12 10.65
CA LEU A 39 17.93 -6.92 9.82
C LEU A 39 18.23 -5.70 10.68
N ALA A 40 19.13 -4.84 10.21
CA ALA A 40 19.33 -3.53 10.81
C ALA A 40 17.98 -2.79 10.90
N TYR A 41 17.69 -2.19 12.06
CA TYR A 41 16.49 -1.38 12.28
C TYR A 41 16.27 -0.35 11.16
N SER A 42 17.36 0.23 10.66
CA SER A 42 17.38 1.12 9.49
C SER A 42 16.70 0.53 8.25
N THR A 43 16.89 -0.76 7.97
CA THR A 43 16.36 -1.41 6.76
C THR A 43 14.87 -1.68 6.90
N LEU A 44 14.42 -2.09 8.09
CA LEU A 44 12.99 -2.26 8.39
C LEU A 44 12.23 -0.94 8.33
N ASP A 45 12.81 0.12 8.89
CA ASP A 45 12.22 1.44 8.80
C ASP A 45 12.20 1.94 7.36
N ALA A 46 13.30 1.79 6.61
CA ALA A 46 13.33 2.17 5.20
C ALA A 46 12.23 1.47 4.39
N ILE A 47 12.04 0.16 4.56
CA ILE A 47 10.98 -0.61 3.87
C ILE A 47 9.59 -0.13 4.30
N THR A 48 9.39 0.11 5.60
CA THR A 48 8.09 0.57 6.13
C THR A 48 7.73 1.96 5.60
N TRP A 49 8.68 2.88 5.64
CA TRP A 49 8.52 4.25 5.16
C TRP A 49 8.36 4.33 3.65
N THR A 50 9.11 3.54 2.87
CA THR A 50 8.95 3.48 1.41
C THR A 50 7.61 2.89 1.00
N GLY A 51 7.17 1.79 1.62
CA GLY A 51 5.85 1.20 1.35
C GLY A 51 4.69 2.16 1.68
N LEU A 52 4.78 2.86 2.81
CA LEU A 52 3.80 3.89 3.18
C LEU A 52 3.82 5.09 2.23
N ALA A 53 5.00 5.59 1.87
CA ALA A 53 5.13 6.70 0.94
C ALA A 53 4.52 6.37 -0.44
N ILE A 54 4.79 5.17 -0.97
CA ILE A 54 4.22 4.70 -2.23
C ILE A 54 2.70 4.59 -2.13
N GLY A 55 2.17 4.02 -1.03
CA GLY A 55 0.74 3.92 -0.78
C GLY A 55 0.03 5.29 -0.74
N ILE A 56 0.62 6.27 -0.05
CA ILE A 56 0.10 7.64 0.03
C ILE A 56 0.15 8.33 -1.33
N ILE A 57 1.25 8.21 -2.07
CA ILE A 57 1.39 8.81 -3.41
C ILE A 57 0.33 8.23 -4.37
N LEU A 58 0.10 6.92 -4.34
CA LEU A 58 -0.93 6.28 -5.16
C LEU A 58 -2.34 6.72 -4.78
N LEU A 59 -2.62 6.91 -3.48
CA LEU A 59 -3.88 7.46 -3.00
C LEU A 59 -4.11 8.90 -3.47
N LEU A 60 -3.06 9.73 -3.42
CA LEU A 60 -3.11 11.11 -3.90
C LEU A 60 -3.27 11.18 -5.43
N MET A 61 -2.51 10.35 -6.17
CA MET A 61 -2.70 10.21 -7.61
C MET A 61 -4.12 9.76 -7.95
N SER A 62 -4.71 8.86 -7.15
CA SER A 62 -6.10 8.44 -7.33
C SER A 62 -7.09 9.59 -7.24
N TYR A 63 -6.81 10.58 -6.38
CA TYR A 63 -7.62 11.79 -6.26
C TYR A 63 -7.48 12.74 -7.45
N LEU A 64 -6.36 12.66 -8.17
CA LEU A 64 -6.17 13.39 -9.43
C LEU A 64 -7.05 12.83 -10.57
N PHE A 65 -7.52 11.58 -10.46
CA PHE A 65 -8.44 10.99 -11.41
C PHE A 65 -9.89 11.25 -10.95
N PRO A 66 -10.68 12.05 -11.70
CA PRO A 66 -12.03 12.38 -11.31
C PRO A 66 -12.90 11.12 -11.25
N LYS A 67 -13.75 11.07 -10.21
CA LYS A 67 -14.82 10.07 -10.13
C LYS A 67 -15.78 10.39 -11.28
N GLN A 68 -15.69 9.64 -12.38
CA GLN A 68 -16.67 9.78 -13.46
C GLN A 68 -18.07 9.59 -12.85
N PRO A 69 -19.01 10.53 -13.06
CA PRO A 69 -20.40 10.39 -12.65
C PRO A 69 -21.08 9.22 -13.37
#